data_AF-A0A6J6LFD9-F1
#
_entry.id   AF-A0A6J6LFD9-F1
#
_cell.length_a   1.000
_cell.length_b   1.000
_cell.length_c   1.000
_cell.angle_alpha   90.00
_cell.angle_beta   90.00
_cell.angle_gamma   90.00
#
_symmetry.space_group_name_H-M   'P 1'
#
loop_
_entity.id
_entity.type
_entity.pdbx_description
1 polymer ?
#
loop_
_entity_poly.entity_id
_entity_poly.type
_entity_poly.pdbx_seq_one_letter_code
_entity_poly.pdbx_strand_id
1 'polypeptide(L)'
;MWHGADPSHPAFATPTAELAGEQMLRIHVALDQAVGRAIANAGECDVCVFSLHGMKPNCSDIQTSVLLPELLHRLHFKKAALRMPGGEEWRASGMPVVVPEENMQWIDFVARHFADSVSRRAMNFVKRALPMSLLTAARRATGRTSHKPGDLVGDIPPESPFSAAKEGKGKSEPTYMPLWWYRHRWPSMRYFAIPSFTEGLVRINLRGRERDGIVDIEDYQRTCEEVIAEVRSATSPLTGKSIVAEFFMMRAEDPFDPAGAPADILFRWSDTTQALDHPTAGLIGPVPYQRAGEHDGTGFALFNGDGIAPGDLGTRPGLDLAATIQTMLGRDPVNPSAGVSILDMQ
;
A
#
# COMPACT_ATOMS: atom_id res chain seq x y z
N MET A 1 7.58 -9.84 7.99
CA MET A 1 8.86 -9.91 8.73
C MET A 1 9.23 -8.56 9.32
N TRP A 2 9.01 -7.43 8.62
CA TRP A 2 9.28 -6.08 9.16
C TRP A 2 8.71 -5.82 10.57
N HIS A 3 7.54 -6.39 10.89
CA HIS A 3 6.91 -6.29 12.21
C HIS A 3 7.75 -6.80 13.38
N GLY A 4 8.80 -7.59 13.14
CA GLY A 4 9.74 -8.04 14.16
C GLY A 4 10.99 -7.17 14.29
N ALA A 5 11.20 -6.24 13.37
CA ALA A 5 12.33 -5.31 13.36
C ALA A 5 11.97 -3.93 13.95
N ASP A 6 10.69 -3.58 13.97
CA ASP A 6 10.21 -2.27 14.41
C ASP A 6 9.27 -2.37 15.63
N PRO A 7 9.72 -1.96 16.84
CA PRO A 7 8.92 -1.98 18.06
C PRO A 7 7.65 -1.14 18.02
N SER A 8 7.55 -0.16 17.12
CA SER A 8 6.35 0.68 16.97
C SER A 8 5.22 -0.03 16.22
N HIS A 9 5.53 -1.12 15.49
CA HIS A 9 4.53 -1.87 14.75
C HIS A 9 3.61 -2.66 15.70
N PRO A 10 2.26 -2.58 15.60
CA PRO A 10 1.36 -3.27 16.54
C PRO A 10 1.58 -4.79 16.64
N ALA A 11 1.97 -5.44 15.54
CA ALA A 11 2.31 -6.86 15.51
C ALA A 11 3.67 -7.24 16.15
N PHE A 12 4.45 -6.28 16.66
CA PHE A 12 5.68 -6.54 17.43
C PHE A 12 5.40 -7.27 18.75
N ALA A 13 4.16 -7.17 19.27
CA ALA A 13 3.71 -7.91 20.45
C ALA A 13 3.24 -9.35 20.14
N THR A 14 3.33 -9.81 18.89
CA THR A 14 2.89 -11.17 18.52
C THR A 14 3.97 -12.21 18.81
N PRO A 15 3.61 -13.50 19.04
CA PRO A 15 4.58 -14.57 19.23
C PRO A 15 5.57 -14.78 18.07
N THR A 16 5.29 -14.22 16.89
CA THR A 16 6.15 -14.35 15.70
C THR A 16 7.17 -13.21 15.56
N ALA A 17 7.10 -12.17 16.39
CA ALA A 17 7.90 -10.96 16.23
C ALA A 17 9.39 -11.23 16.40
N GLU A 18 9.79 -11.98 17.44
CA GLU A 18 11.20 -12.32 17.69
C GLU A 18 11.81 -13.07 16.51
N LEU A 19 11.17 -14.17 16.08
CA LEU A 19 11.62 -14.94 14.92
C LEU A 19 11.68 -14.06 13.66
N ALA A 20 10.68 -13.21 13.43
CA ALA A 20 10.66 -12.30 12.29
C ALA A 20 11.83 -11.31 12.32
N GLY A 21 12.15 -10.74 13.49
CA GLY A 21 13.30 -9.86 13.69
C GLY A 21 14.63 -10.56 13.43
N GLU A 22 14.81 -11.77 13.96
CA GLU A 22 16.00 -12.58 13.70
C GLU A 22 16.19 -12.89 12.21
N GLN A 23 15.12 -13.27 11.50
CA GLN A 23 15.21 -13.56 10.07
C GLN A 23 15.52 -12.29 9.26
N MET A 24 14.94 -11.13 9.63
CA MET A 24 15.29 -9.85 9.01
C MET A 24 16.78 -9.52 9.18
N LEU A 25 17.32 -9.69 10.39
CA LEU A 25 18.74 -9.44 10.66
C LEU A 25 19.64 -10.40 9.86
N ARG A 26 19.30 -11.69 9.81
CA ARG A 26 20.06 -12.69 9.04
C ARG A 26 20.13 -12.33 7.55
N ILE A 27 19.03 -11.82 6.98
CA ILE A 27 19.00 -11.35 5.59
C ILE A 27 19.96 -10.16 5.40
N HIS A 28 19.93 -9.16 6.29
CA HIS A 28 20.81 -8.00 6.18
C HIS A 28 22.29 -8.37 6.33
N VAL A 29 22.64 -9.26 7.26
CA VAL A 29 24.00 -9.79 7.40
C VAL A 29 24.44 -10.54 6.14
N ALA A 30 23.56 -11.37 5.57
CA ALA A 30 23.88 -12.09 4.34
C ALA A 30 24.08 -11.16 3.14
N LEU A 31 23.28 -10.09 3.04
CA LEU A 31 23.41 -9.05 2.01
C LEU A 31 24.71 -8.27 2.16
N ASP A 32 25.04 -7.82 3.38
CA ASP A 32 26.29 -7.12 3.69
C ASP A 32 27.52 -7.97 3.30
N GLN A 33 27.54 -9.24 3.70
CA GLN A 33 28.60 -10.18 3.31
C GLN A 33 28.67 -10.39 1.79
N ALA A 34 27.53 -10.39 1.09
CA ALA A 34 27.49 -10.53 -0.37
C ALA A 34 28.06 -9.30 -1.07
N VAL A 35 27.72 -8.09 -0.60
CA VAL A 35 28.30 -6.82 -1.07
C VAL A 35 29.80 -6.80 -0.83
N GLY A 36 30.26 -7.17 0.37
CA GLY A 36 31.69 -7.25 0.69
C GLY A 36 32.45 -8.21 -0.24
N ARG A 37 31.88 -9.39 -0.55
CA ARG A 37 32.46 -10.30 -1.54
C ARG A 37 32.47 -9.71 -2.94
N ALA A 38 31.42 -9.02 -3.36
CA ALA A 38 31.37 -8.40 -4.68
C ALA A 38 32.48 -7.34 -4.84
N ILE A 39 32.63 -6.47 -3.83
CA ILE A 39 33.69 -5.44 -3.79
C ILE A 39 35.08 -6.09 -3.83
N ALA A 40 35.33 -7.10 -2.99
CA ALA A 40 36.63 -7.78 -2.95
C ALA A 40 37.03 -8.44 -4.29
N ASN A 41 36.05 -8.84 -5.11
CA ASN A 41 36.30 -9.43 -6.43
C ASN A 41 36.34 -8.40 -7.57
N ALA A 42 35.88 -7.17 -7.35
CA ALA A 42 35.83 -6.13 -8.39
C ALA A 42 37.21 -5.51 -8.68
N GLY A 43 38.18 -5.64 -7.77
CA GLY A 43 39.50 -5.02 -7.89
C GLY A 43 39.51 -3.55 -7.45
N GLU A 44 40.41 -2.75 -8.01
CA GLU A 44 40.46 -1.31 -7.75
C GLU A 44 39.35 -0.60 -8.55
N CYS A 45 38.31 -0.16 -7.85
CA CYS A 45 37.21 0.61 -8.42
C CYS A 45 36.56 1.50 -7.38
N ASP A 46 35.95 2.60 -7.83
CA ASP A 46 35.02 3.36 -7.00
C ASP A 46 33.76 2.55 -6.73
N VAL A 47 33.23 2.67 -5.52
CA VAL A 47 32.09 1.91 -5.00
C VAL A 47 31.01 2.87 -4.57
N CYS A 48 29.79 2.62 -5.04
CA CYS A 48 28.58 3.24 -4.55
C CYS A 48 27.59 2.16 -4.12
N VAL A 49 27.18 2.17 -2.85
CA VAL A 49 26.16 1.28 -2.30
C VAL A 49 25.01 2.13 -1.81
N PHE A 50 23.81 1.93 -2.36
CA PHE A 50 22.67 2.77 -2.01
C PHE A 50 21.36 1.99 -1.98
N SER A 51 20.38 2.56 -1.27
CA SER A 51 18.96 2.26 -1.39
C SER A 51 18.23 3.59 -1.52
N LEU A 52 17.36 3.72 -2.52
CA LEU A 52 16.56 4.94 -2.73
C LEU A 52 15.47 5.13 -1.67
N HIS A 53 15.09 4.04 -1.01
CA HIS A 53 14.01 4.02 -0.04
C HIS A 53 14.41 3.26 1.21
N GLY A 54 13.81 3.68 2.31
CA GLY A 54 13.87 2.98 3.58
C GLY A 54 12.67 2.06 3.70
N MET A 55 12.42 1.62 4.93
CA MET A 55 11.26 0.83 5.25
C MET A 55 10.67 1.32 6.57
N LYS A 56 9.35 1.29 6.66
CA LYS A 56 8.59 1.70 7.85
C LYS A 56 7.37 0.78 8.03
N PRO A 57 6.67 0.82 9.17
CA PRO A 57 5.39 0.14 9.34
C PRO A 57 4.40 0.54 8.25
N ASN A 58 3.67 -0.43 7.71
CA ASN A 58 2.72 -0.18 6.62
C ASN A 58 1.45 0.53 7.14
N CYS A 59 1.28 1.79 6.76
CA CYS A 59 0.08 2.57 7.05
C CYS A 59 -0.82 2.80 5.82
N SER A 60 -0.60 2.07 4.72
CA SER A 60 -1.25 2.34 3.43
C SER A 60 -2.16 1.24 2.91
N ASP A 61 -1.76 -0.03 2.98
CA ASP A 61 -2.45 -1.12 2.27
C ASP A 61 -3.92 -1.23 2.67
N ILE A 62 -4.16 -1.33 3.98
CA ILE A 62 -5.49 -1.51 4.54
C ILE A 62 -6.30 -0.24 4.37
N GLN A 63 -5.72 0.91 4.70
CA GLN A 63 -6.36 2.21 4.69
C GLN A 63 -6.84 2.54 3.27
N THR A 64 -5.93 2.48 2.29
CA THR A 64 -6.22 2.76 0.88
C THR A 64 -7.12 1.70 0.25
N SER A 65 -6.79 0.41 0.44
CA SER A 65 -7.44 -0.65 -0.35
C SER A 65 -8.72 -1.20 0.26
N VAL A 66 -8.96 -0.99 1.55
CA VAL A 66 -10.08 -1.63 2.27
C VAL A 66 -10.92 -0.63 3.05
N LEU A 67 -10.31 0.18 3.92
CA LEU A 67 -11.06 1.03 4.85
C LEU A 67 -11.66 2.26 4.16
N LEU A 68 -10.88 2.99 3.36
CA LEU A 68 -11.36 4.15 2.61
C LEU A 68 -12.55 3.80 1.68
N PRO A 69 -12.47 2.80 0.78
CA PRO A 69 -13.60 2.49 -0.11
C PRO A 69 -14.85 2.03 0.65
N GLU A 70 -14.71 1.29 1.76
CA GLU A 70 -15.85 0.93 2.60
C GLU A 70 -16.44 2.15 3.32
N LEU A 71 -15.60 3.08 3.82
CA LEU A 71 -16.06 4.32 4.43
C LEU A 71 -16.90 5.13 3.44
N LEU A 72 -16.36 5.40 2.25
CA LEU A 72 -17.09 6.15 1.21
C LEU A 72 -18.38 5.43 0.78
N HIS A 73 -18.36 4.10 0.70
CA HIS A 73 -19.55 3.30 0.44
C HIS A 73 -20.60 3.44 1.55
N ARG A 74 -20.20 3.36 2.83
CA ARG A 74 -21.12 3.52 3.96
C ARG A 74 -21.69 4.93 4.05
N LEU A 75 -20.87 5.96 3.81
CA LEU A 75 -21.32 7.35 3.79
C LEU A 75 -22.42 7.58 2.75
N HIS A 76 -22.26 6.99 1.57
CA HIS A 76 -23.22 7.11 0.48
C HIS A 76 -24.47 6.23 0.67
N PHE A 77 -24.31 4.92 0.87
CA PHE A 77 -25.44 3.98 0.89
C PHE A 77 -26.04 3.73 2.28
N LYS A 78 -25.42 4.24 3.34
CA LYS A 78 -25.75 3.96 4.75
C LYS A 78 -25.81 2.45 5.05
N LYS A 79 -25.01 1.66 4.32
CA LYS A 79 -24.96 0.20 4.40
C LYS A 79 -23.52 -0.27 4.25
N ALA A 80 -23.15 -1.28 5.02
CA ALA A 80 -21.85 -1.92 4.91
C ALA A 80 -21.81 -2.95 3.76
N ALA A 81 -20.78 -2.88 2.92
CA ALA A 81 -20.43 -3.95 1.98
C ALA A 81 -19.39 -4.88 2.60
N LEU A 82 -18.42 -4.33 3.35
CA LEU A 82 -17.49 -5.08 4.19
C LEU A 82 -18.04 -5.23 5.61
N ARG A 83 -18.26 -6.48 6.05
CA ARG A 83 -18.84 -6.82 7.35
C ARG A 83 -17.91 -7.68 8.17
N MET A 84 -17.35 -7.11 9.23
CA MET A 84 -16.56 -7.81 10.24
C MET A 84 -17.43 -8.03 11.48
N PRO A 85 -18.14 -9.17 11.60
CA PRO A 85 -18.81 -9.49 12.86
C PRO A 85 -17.76 -9.75 13.93
N GLY A 86 -18.08 -9.44 15.19
CA GLY A 86 -17.10 -9.51 16.26
C GLY A 86 -16.33 -8.19 16.46
N GLY A 87 -16.62 -7.12 15.71
CA GLY A 87 -15.85 -5.88 15.79
C GLY A 87 -15.93 -5.19 17.17
N GLU A 88 -17.12 -5.18 17.79
CA GLU A 88 -17.28 -4.64 19.14
C GLU A 88 -16.66 -5.56 20.19
N GLU A 89 -16.75 -6.87 20.02
CA GLU A 89 -16.08 -7.85 20.89
C GLU A 89 -14.55 -7.77 20.76
N TRP A 90 -14.05 -7.53 19.56
CA TRP A 90 -12.63 -7.26 19.28
C TRP A 90 -12.18 -5.99 19.98
N ARG A 91 -12.98 -4.91 19.91
CA ARG A 91 -12.70 -3.67 20.65
C ARG A 91 -12.69 -3.92 22.16
N ALA A 92 -13.72 -4.57 22.68
CA ALA A 92 -13.86 -4.87 24.10
C ALA A 92 -12.75 -5.78 24.66
N SER A 93 -12.14 -6.62 23.82
CA SER A 93 -10.99 -7.47 24.17
C SER A 93 -9.63 -6.77 24.07
N GLY A 94 -9.62 -5.44 23.94
CA GLY A 94 -8.39 -4.65 23.89
C GLY A 94 -7.73 -4.62 22.51
N MET A 95 -8.51 -4.87 21.45
CA MET A 95 -8.08 -4.76 20.05
C MET A 95 -6.83 -5.60 19.71
N PRO A 96 -6.82 -6.92 20.01
CA PRO A 96 -5.67 -7.77 19.68
C PRO A 96 -5.40 -7.77 18.17
N VAL A 97 -4.14 -7.95 17.78
CA VAL A 97 -3.75 -8.00 16.36
C VAL A 97 -4.51 -9.12 15.65
N VAL A 98 -5.20 -8.77 14.57
CA VAL A 98 -5.92 -9.77 13.76
C VAL A 98 -4.94 -10.46 12.82
N VAL A 99 -4.81 -11.77 12.97
CA VAL A 99 -4.03 -12.65 12.10
C VAL A 99 -5.01 -13.61 11.41
N PRO A 100 -4.95 -13.81 10.08
CA PRO A 100 -5.80 -14.79 9.40
C PRO A 100 -5.55 -16.20 9.95
N GLU A 101 -6.56 -17.08 9.81
CA GLU A 101 -6.38 -18.51 10.13
C GLU A 101 -5.25 -19.12 9.29
N GLU A 102 -4.65 -20.18 9.82
CA GLU A 102 -3.57 -20.91 9.18
C GLU A 102 -3.96 -21.35 7.75
N ASN A 103 -3.12 -21.02 6.76
CA ASN A 103 -3.34 -21.23 5.32
C ASN A 103 -4.39 -20.32 4.63
N MET A 104 -4.93 -19.30 5.30
CA MET A 104 -5.80 -18.32 4.65
C MET A 104 -4.99 -17.16 4.06
N GLN A 105 -5.12 -16.94 2.75
CA GLN A 105 -4.58 -15.75 2.09
C GLN A 105 -5.34 -14.49 2.54
N TRP A 106 -4.62 -13.36 2.65
CA TRP A 106 -5.23 -12.09 3.06
C TRP A 106 -6.44 -11.71 2.20
N ILE A 107 -6.32 -11.80 0.87
CA ILE A 107 -7.41 -11.43 -0.04
C ILE A 107 -8.64 -12.33 0.12
N ASP A 108 -8.44 -13.62 0.46
CA ASP A 108 -9.51 -14.56 0.76
C ASP A 108 -10.23 -14.19 2.07
N PHE A 109 -9.48 -13.71 3.08
CA PHE A 109 -10.06 -13.19 4.31
C PHE A 109 -10.98 -12.00 4.01
N VAL A 110 -10.51 -11.01 3.26
CA VAL A 110 -11.32 -9.82 2.92
C VAL A 110 -12.54 -10.24 2.09
N ALA A 111 -12.38 -11.14 1.12
CA ALA A 111 -13.47 -11.61 0.25
C ALA A 111 -14.59 -12.35 1.01
N ARG A 112 -14.28 -13.06 2.11
CA ARG A 112 -15.30 -13.70 2.97
C ARG A 112 -16.18 -12.71 3.70
N HIS A 113 -15.63 -11.54 3.99
CA HIS A 113 -16.30 -10.49 4.74
C HIS A 113 -16.94 -9.43 3.82
N PHE A 114 -16.57 -9.42 2.54
CA PHE A 114 -17.20 -8.58 1.54
C PHE A 114 -18.46 -9.22 0.96
N ALA A 115 -19.62 -8.61 1.21
CA ALA A 115 -20.92 -9.03 0.69
C ALA A 115 -21.82 -7.83 0.39
N ASP A 116 -21.76 -7.42 -0.88
CA ASP A 116 -22.49 -6.30 -1.45
C ASP A 116 -23.96 -6.61 -1.81
N SER A 117 -24.36 -7.90 -1.84
CA SER A 117 -25.74 -8.36 -2.12
C SER A 117 -26.25 -9.37 -1.08
N VAL A 118 -27.58 -9.53 -0.98
CA VAL A 118 -28.22 -10.50 -0.05
C VAL A 118 -27.83 -11.95 -0.39
N SER A 119 -27.79 -12.30 -1.67
CA SER A 119 -27.35 -13.64 -2.12
C SER A 119 -25.90 -13.90 -1.76
N ARG A 120 -25.03 -12.90 -1.92
CA ARG A 120 -23.62 -13.00 -1.53
C ARG A 120 -23.44 -13.08 -0.02
N ARG A 121 -24.29 -12.39 0.76
CA ARG A 121 -24.33 -12.53 2.23
C ARG A 121 -24.68 -13.95 2.65
N ALA A 122 -25.74 -14.53 2.08
CA ALA A 122 -26.14 -15.90 2.38
C ALA A 122 -25.02 -16.90 2.02
N MET A 123 -24.42 -16.75 0.85
CA MET A 123 -23.28 -17.57 0.43
C MET A 123 -22.07 -17.42 1.36
N ASN A 124 -21.73 -16.20 1.78
CA ASN A 124 -20.60 -15.98 2.68
C ASN A 124 -20.88 -16.52 4.10
N PHE A 125 -22.11 -16.43 4.58
CA PHE A 125 -22.51 -17.09 5.84
C PHE A 125 -22.29 -18.61 5.77
N VAL A 126 -22.76 -19.26 4.71
CA VAL A 126 -22.53 -20.69 4.48
C VAL A 126 -21.03 -21.01 4.42
N LYS A 127 -20.24 -20.21 3.68
CA LYS A 127 -18.78 -20.40 3.61
C LYS A 127 -18.10 -20.29 4.97
N ARG A 128 -18.56 -19.39 5.85
CA ARG A 128 -17.99 -19.22 7.19
C ARG A 128 -18.38 -20.35 8.14
N ALA A 129 -19.55 -20.96 7.94
CA ALA A 129 -20.00 -22.10 8.73
C ALA A 129 -19.35 -23.42 8.29
N LEU A 130 -18.84 -23.50 7.06
CA LEU A 130 -18.20 -24.69 6.52
C LEU A 130 -16.72 -24.81 6.92
N PRO A 131 -16.25 -26.00 7.32
CA PRO A 131 -14.84 -26.29 7.50
C PRO A 131 -13.99 -25.91 6.27
N MET A 132 -12.81 -25.35 6.52
CA MET A 132 -11.84 -24.97 5.49
C MET A 132 -11.45 -26.10 4.53
N SER A 133 -11.39 -27.32 5.04
CA SER A 133 -11.10 -28.52 4.26
C SER A 133 -12.13 -28.76 3.15
N LEU A 134 -13.43 -28.57 3.45
CA LEU A 134 -14.52 -28.71 2.49
C LEU A 134 -14.49 -27.61 1.43
N LEU A 135 -14.26 -26.36 1.85
CA LEU A 135 -14.10 -25.25 0.91
C LEU A 135 -12.92 -25.47 -0.04
N THR A 136 -11.81 -25.98 0.47
CA THR A 136 -10.61 -26.28 -0.31
C THR A 136 -10.87 -27.41 -1.30
N ALA A 137 -11.57 -28.47 -0.89
CA ALA A 137 -11.98 -29.56 -1.76
C ALA A 137 -12.91 -29.07 -2.89
N ALA A 138 -13.92 -28.25 -2.57
CA ALA A 138 -14.83 -27.66 -3.56
C ALA A 138 -14.10 -26.72 -4.54
N ARG A 139 -13.15 -25.91 -4.04
CA ARG A 139 -12.28 -25.06 -4.88
C ARG A 139 -11.43 -25.90 -5.84
N ARG A 140 -10.80 -26.99 -5.36
CA ARG A 140 -10.05 -27.92 -6.20
C ARG A 140 -10.93 -28.57 -7.28
N ALA A 141 -12.13 -29.03 -6.91
CA ALA A 141 -13.08 -29.63 -7.86
C ALA A 141 -13.55 -28.65 -8.95
N THR A 142 -13.51 -27.34 -8.68
CA THR A 142 -13.86 -26.28 -9.64
C THR A 142 -12.64 -25.70 -10.37
N GLY A 143 -11.48 -26.37 -10.30
CA GLY A 143 -10.24 -25.94 -10.96
C GLY A 143 -9.58 -24.71 -10.32
N ARG A 144 -10.04 -24.26 -9.16
CA ARG A 144 -9.46 -23.14 -8.41
C ARG A 144 -8.47 -23.68 -7.38
N THR A 145 -7.21 -23.89 -7.78
CA THR A 145 -6.15 -24.26 -6.84
C THR A 145 -5.63 -23.02 -6.12
N SER A 146 -5.55 -23.08 -4.79
CA SER A 146 -4.76 -22.12 -4.01
C SER A 146 -3.34 -22.66 -3.90
N HIS A 147 -2.34 -21.88 -4.32
CA HIS A 147 -0.94 -22.19 -4.05
C HIS A 147 -0.68 -22.15 -2.54
N LYS A 148 0.19 -23.03 -2.03
CA LYS A 148 0.59 -22.90 -0.63
C LYS A 148 1.43 -21.62 -0.48
N PRO A 149 1.30 -20.90 0.64
CA PRO A 149 2.24 -19.82 0.94
C PRO A 149 3.69 -20.35 0.87
N GLY A 150 4.52 -19.74 0.01
CA GLY A 150 5.93 -20.13 -0.16
C GLY A 150 6.22 -21.04 -1.35
N ASP A 151 5.21 -21.60 -2.04
CA ASP A 151 5.44 -22.24 -3.34
C ASP A 151 5.83 -21.15 -4.35
N LEU A 152 6.95 -21.31 -5.05
CA LEU A 152 7.27 -20.48 -6.21
C LEU A 152 6.12 -20.61 -7.22
N VAL A 153 5.53 -19.49 -7.60
CA VAL A 153 4.45 -19.45 -8.60
C VAL A 153 5.09 -19.63 -9.97
N GLY A 154 5.42 -20.87 -10.31
CA GLY A 154 6.12 -21.25 -11.53
C GLY A 154 7.64 -21.21 -11.41
N ASP A 155 8.30 -21.60 -12.49
CA ASP A 155 9.75 -21.49 -12.61
C ASP A 155 10.16 -20.02 -12.52
N ILE A 156 11.27 -19.73 -11.82
CA ILE A 156 11.91 -18.41 -11.88
C ILE A 156 12.29 -18.20 -13.34
N PRO A 157 11.68 -17.25 -14.06
CA PRO A 157 12.03 -17.03 -15.45
C PRO A 157 13.51 -16.66 -15.53
N PRO A 158 14.25 -17.11 -16.55
CA PRO A 158 15.61 -16.61 -16.79
C PRO A 158 15.59 -15.08 -16.85
N GLU A 159 16.66 -14.40 -16.44
CA GLU A 159 16.73 -12.94 -16.40
C GLU A 159 16.30 -12.33 -17.75
N SER A 160 15.05 -11.82 -17.75
CA SER A 160 14.28 -11.18 -18.82
C SER A 160 14.36 -11.75 -20.25
N PRO A 161 13.41 -12.61 -20.68
CA PRO A 161 13.15 -12.89 -22.09
C PRO A 161 12.10 -11.95 -22.70
N PHE A 162 11.77 -10.83 -22.05
CA PHE A 162 10.67 -9.97 -22.49
C PHE A 162 11.13 -9.04 -23.61
N SER A 163 10.61 -9.26 -24.83
CA SER A 163 10.64 -8.22 -25.86
C SER A 163 9.58 -7.17 -25.53
N ALA A 164 9.83 -5.90 -25.84
CA ALA A 164 8.86 -4.80 -25.68
C ALA A 164 7.49 -5.10 -26.34
N ALA A 165 7.47 -5.98 -27.35
CA ALA A 165 6.24 -6.46 -28.01
C ALA A 165 5.39 -7.40 -27.14
N LYS A 166 5.97 -8.04 -26.12
CA LYS A 166 5.30 -8.90 -25.13
C LYS A 166 4.82 -8.15 -23.89
N GLU A 167 5.08 -6.85 -23.79
CA GLU A 167 4.42 -5.95 -22.83
C GLU A 167 2.95 -5.75 -23.25
N GLY A 168 2.19 -6.84 -23.21
CA GLY A 168 0.74 -6.73 -23.16
C GLY A 168 0.40 -6.04 -21.86
N LYS A 169 0.17 -4.72 -21.91
CA LYS A 169 -0.44 -3.93 -20.84
C LYS A 169 -1.55 -4.80 -20.22
N GLY A 170 -1.38 -5.18 -18.96
CA GLY A 170 -2.22 -6.16 -18.31
C GLY A 170 -3.70 -5.87 -18.54
N LYS A 171 -4.35 -6.68 -19.39
CA LYS A 171 -5.78 -6.53 -19.71
C LYS A 171 -6.69 -6.98 -18.56
N SER A 172 -6.11 -7.49 -17.47
CA SER A 172 -6.85 -7.96 -16.31
C SER A 172 -7.18 -6.79 -15.38
N GLU A 173 -8.46 -6.68 -15.03
CA GLU A 173 -8.91 -5.79 -13.95
C GLU A 173 -8.13 -6.04 -12.64
N PRO A 174 -7.80 -4.98 -11.85
CA PRO A 174 -7.03 -5.08 -10.61
C PRO A 174 -7.85 -5.65 -9.43
N THR A 175 -8.48 -6.80 -9.64
CA THR A 175 -9.36 -7.48 -8.67
C THR A 175 -8.63 -7.96 -7.42
N TYR A 176 -7.30 -7.94 -7.41
CA TYR A 176 -6.47 -8.19 -6.23
C TYR A 176 -6.52 -7.02 -5.23
N MET A 177 -6.98 -5.83 -5.63
CA MET A 177 -7.22 -4.69 -4.73
C MET A 177 -8.70 -4.64 -4.34
N PRO A 178 -9.06 -4.84 -3.04
CA PRO A 178 -10.46 -4.89 -2.62
C PRO A 178 -11.29 -3.64 -2.98
N LEU A 179 -10.66 -2.46 -3.06
CA LEU A 179 -11.30 -1.23 -3.52
C LEU A 179 -11.99 -1.40 -4.89
N TRP A 180 -11.43 -2.22 -5.79
CA TRP A 180 -11.98 -2.44 -7.13
C TRP A 180 -13.32 -3.20 -7.10
N TRP A 181 -13.62 -3.90 -6.00
CA TRP A 181 -14.87 -4.63 -5.84
C TRP A 181 -16.08 -3.69 -5.74
N TYR A 182 -15.85 -2.43 -5.35
CA TYR A 182 -16.87 -1.38 -5.29
C TYR A 182 -17.18 -0.74 -6.64
N ARG A 183 -16.44 -1.05 -7.72
CA ARG A 183 -16.55 -0.34 -9.01
C ARG A 183 -17.95 -0.31 -9.63
N HIS A 184 -18.74 -1.35 -9.39
CA HIS A 184 -20.11 -1.46 -9.90
C HIS A 184 -21.08 -0.50 -9.20
N ARG A 185 -20.65 0.14 -8.09
CA ARG A 185 -21.40 1.17 -7.36
C ARG A 185 -20.97 2.58 -7.70
N TRP A 186 -19.76 2.77 -8.24
CA TRP A 186 -19.24 4.09 -8.58
C TRP A 186 -20.18 4.92 -9.45
N PRO A 187 -20.92 4.36 -10.44
CA PRO A 187 -21.85 5.15 -11.26
C PRO A 187 -22.94 5.87 -10.46
N SER A 188 -23.30 5.38 -9.27
CA SER A 188 -24.30 6.02 -8.41
C SER A 188 -23.69 6.81 -7.25
N MET A 189 -22.39 6.75 -7.05
CA MET A 189 -21.71 7.44 -5.95
C MET A 189 -21.23 8.83 -6.39
N ARG A 190 -21.38 9.84 -5.52
CA ARG A 190 -20.88 11.22 -5.79
C ARG A 190 -19.35 11.29 -5.81
N TYR A 191 -18.71 10.38 -5.10
CA TYR A 191 -17.26 10.27 -5.00
C TYR A 191 -16.89 8.81 -4.68
N PHE A 192 -15.72 8.37 -5.11
CA PHE A 192 -15.24 7.01 -4.90
C PHE A 192 -13.71 6.93 -4.87
N ALA A 193 -13.19 5.92 -4.18
CA ALA A 193 -11.74 5.68 -4.15
C ALA A 193 -11.29 4.98 -5.43
N ILE A 194 -10.14 5.40 -5.98
CA ILE A 194 -9.53 4.78 -7.17
C ILE A 194 -8.28 3.97 -6.79
N PRO A 195 -7.84 3.00 -7.62
CA PRO A 195 -6.69 2.16 -7.30
C PRO A 195 -5.42 2.95 -6.98
N SER A 196 -4.81 2.65 -5.83
CA SER A 196 -3.52 3.16 -5.36
C SER A 196 -2.94 2.18 -4.34
N PHE A 197 -1.61 2.12 -4.24
CA PHE A 197 -0.93 1.25 -3.27
C PHE A 197 -0.53 1.96 -1.98
N THR A 198 -0.41 3.27 -2.00
CA THR A 198 0.25 4.06 -0.96
C THR A 198 -0.71 5.11 -0.42
N GLU A 199 -1.18 6.02 -1.26
CA GLU A 199 -2.06 7.10 -0.85
C GLU A 199 -3.54 6.78 -1.07
N GLY A 200 -4.40 7.34 -0.23
CA GLY A 200 -5.84 7.34 -0.44
C GLY A 200 -6.22 8.28 -1.55
N LEU A 201 -6.54 7.76 -2.73
CA LEU A 201 -6.95 8.56 -3.88
C LEU A 201 -8.47 8.55 -4.01
N VAL A 202 -9.09 9.74 -3.96
CA VAL A 202 -10.53 9.91 -4.16
C VAL A 202 -10.81 10.70 -5.43
N ARG A 203 -11.78 10.20 -6.20
CA ARG A 203 -12.32 10.81 -7.40
C ARG A 203 -13.75 11.30 -7.12
N ILE A 204 -14.05 12.52 -7.52
CA ILE A 204 -15.41 13.08 -7.59
C ILE A 204 -16.03 12.62 -8.92
N ASN A 205 -17.24 12.09 -8.85
CA ASN A 205 -18.01 11.64 -10.00
C ASN A 205 -18.62 12.84 -10.74
N LEU A 206 -17.73 13.67 -11.30
CA LEU A 206 -18.03 14.98 -11.90
C LEU A 206 -18.65 14.85 -13.29
N ARG A 207 -19.77 15.54 -13.52
CA ARG A 207 -20.44 15.62 -14.82
C ARG A 207 -19.53 16.23 -15.88
N GLY A 208 -19.53 15.63 -17.06
CA GLY A 208 -18.70 16.09 -18.18
C GLY A 208 -17.25 15.59 -18.13
N ARG A 209 -16.82 14.94 -17.04
CA ARG A 209 -15.49 14.35 -16.91
C ARG A 209 -15.54 12.84 -16.71
N GLU A 210 -16.37 12.38 -15.79
CA GLU A 210 -16.60 10.96 -15.56
C GLU A 210 -17.73 10.44 -16.46
N ARG A 211 -17.63 9.18 -16.91
CA ARG A 211 -18.63 8.55 -17.79
C ARG A 211 -20.05 8.68 -17.26
N ASP A 212 -20.21 8.43 -15.96
CA ASP A 212 -21.50 8.44 -15.25
C ASP A 212 -21.56 9.63 -14.28
N GLY A 213 -20.97 10.77 -14.64
CA GLY A 213 -20.88 11.94 -13.78
C GLY A 213 -22.23 12.44 -13.27
N ILE A 214 -22.34 12.60 -11.95
CA ILE A 214 -23.57 13.03 -11.24
C ILE A 214 -23.40 14.29 -10.38
N VAL A 215 -22.16 14.69 -10.10
CA VAL A 215 -21.86 15.94 -9.39
C VAL A 215 -21.73 17.04 -10.43
N ASP A 216 -22.49 18.12 -10.28
CA ASP A 216 -22.38 19.29 -11.16
C ASP A 216 -21.13 20.13 -10.79
N ILE A 217 -20.60 20.90 -11.74
CA ILE A 217 -19.34 21.65 -11.55
C ILE A 217 -19.45 22.67 -10.43
N GLU A 218 -20.63 23.27 -10.25
CA GLU A 218 -20.94 24.22 -9.18
C GLU A 218 -20.85 23.58 -7.78
N ASP A 219 -20.98 22.25 -7.71
CA ASP A 219 -20.96 21.46 -6.48
C ASP A 219 -19.61 20.76 -6.25
N TYR A 220 -18.67 20.86 -7.20
CA TYR A 220 -17.39 20.16 -7.15
C TYR A 220 -16.60 20.50 -5.89
N GLN A 221 -16.34 21.79 -5.65
CA GLN A 221 -15.54 22.24 -4.52
C GLN A 221 -16.17 21.84 -3.18
N ARG A 222 -17.50 22.04 -3.05
CA ARG A 222 -18.25 21.64 -1.85
C ARG A 222 -18.18 20.13 -1.61
N THR A 223 -18.24 19.34 -2.69
CA THR A 223 -18.12 17.89 -2.61
C THR A 223 -16.71 17.47 -2.18
N CYS A 224 -15.66 18.16 -2.66
CA CYS A 224 -14.30 17.90 -2.20
C CYS A 224 -14.13 18.17 -0.69
N GLU A 225 -14.64 19.31 -0.23
CA GLU A 225 -14.61 19.70 1.18
C GLU A 225 -15.38 18.73 2.08
N GLU A 226 -16.55 18.27 1.62
CA GLU A 226 -17.34 17.22 2.29
C GLU A 226 -16.51 15.94 2.48
N VAL A 227 -15.89 15.44 1.40
CA VAL A 227 -15.05 14.22 1.47
C VAL A 227 -13.88 14.41 2.42
N ILE A 228 -13.18 15.54 2.34
CA ILE A 228 -12.06 15.84 3.24
C ILE A 228 -12.52 15.86 4.69
N ALA A 229 -13.65 16.50 5.00
CA ALA A 229 -14.18 16.56 6.35
C ALA A 229 -14.53 15.16 6.90
N GLU A 230 -15.26 14.35 6.11
CA GLU A 230 -15.67 13.00 6.50
C GLU A 230 -14.45 12.09 6.72
N VAL A 231 -13.51 12.03 5.77
CA VAL A 231 -12.32 11.16 5.89
C VAL A 231 -11.42 11.61 7.05
N ARG A 232 -11.27 12.92 7.30
CA ARG A 232 -10.50 13.42 8.45
C ARG A 232 -11.15 13.11 9.80
N SER A 233 -12.47 12.98 9.84
CA SER A 233 -13.20 12.61 11.05
C SER A 233 -13.02 11.13 11.43
N ALA A 234 -12.48 10.32 10.52
CA ALA A 234 -12.10 8.94 10.81
C ALA A 234 -10.86 8.89 11.71
N THR A 235 -10.92 8.09 12.77
CA THR A 235 -9.84 7.90 13.74
C THR A 235 -9.39 6.45 13.82
N SER A 236 -8.16 6.22 14.26
CA SER A 236 -7.72 4.88 14.62
C SER A 236 -8.35 4.51 15.97
N PRO A 237 -9.04 3.36 16.09
CA PRO A 237 -9.56 2.91 17.37
C PRO A 237 -8.44 2.62 18.39
N LEU A 238 -7.23 2.31 17.90
CA LEU A 238 -6.07 2.02 18.75
C LEU A 238 -5.50 3.28 19.42
N THR A 239 -5.39 4.38 18.67
CA THR A 239 -4.72 5.60 19.14
C THR A 239 -5.68 6.76 19.46
N GLY A 240 -6.92 6.69 18.98
CA GLY A 240 -7.91 7.77 19.03
C GLY A 240 -7.59 8.96 18.11
N LYS A 241 -6.47 8.93 17.38
CA LYS A 241 -6.04 10.02 16.49
C LYS A 241 -6.62 9.85 15.09
N SER A 242 -6.69 10.95 14.33
CA SER A 242 -7.10 10.88 12.92
C SER A 242 -6.19 9.93 12.14
N ILE A 243 -6.76 9.14 11.23
CA ILE A 243 -6.00 8.27 10.32
C ILE A 243 -5.34 9.05 9.17
N VAL A 244 -5.66 10.34 9.01
CA VAL A 244 -5.12 11.22 7.97
C VAL A 244 -3.99 12.07 8.56
N ALA A 245 -2.79 11.97 8.00
CA ALA A 245 -1.69 12.88 8.27
C ALA A 245 -1.83 14.18 7.48
N GLU A 246 -2.02 14.05 6.17
CA GLU A 246 -2.07 15.17 5.23
C GLU A 246 -3.06 14.87 4.11
N PHE A 247 -3.53 15.92 3.43
CA PHE A 247 -4.34 15.78 2.23
C PHE A 247 -4.02 16.88 1.22
N PHE A 248 -4.29 16.61 -0.06
CA PHE A 248 -4.03 17.53 -1.16
C PHE A 248 -5.22 17.53 -2.11
N MET A 249 -5.69 18.73 -2.49
CA MET A 249 -6.65 18.89 -3.59
C MET A 249 -5.86 18.94 -4.89
N MET A 250 -5.76 17.81 -5.57
CA MET A 250 -4.88 17.62 -6.72
C MET A 250 -5.38 18.32 -7.99
N ARG A 251 -6.65 18.75 -8.00
CA ARG A 251 -7.34 19.42 -9.10
C ARG A 251 -8.14 20.63 -8.60
N ALA A 252 -7.53 21.43 -7.72
CA ALA A 252 -8.17 22.62 -7.15
C ALA A 252 -8.38 23.73 -8.18
N GLU A 253 -7.45 23.89 -9.13
CA GLU A 253 -7.47 24.96 -10.12
C GLU A 253 -8.42 24.65 -11.29
N ASP A 254 -8.24 23.48 -11.92
CA ASP A 254 -9.10 23.02 -13.02
C ASP A 254 -9.44 21.53 -12.87
N PRO A 255 -10.70 21.19 -12.52
CA PRO A 255 -11.13 19.81 -12.43
C PRO A 255 -11.17 19.10 -13.80
N PHE A 256 -11.23 19.84 -14.91
CA PHE A 256 -11.29 19.30 -16.27
C PHE A 256 -9.94 19.21 -16.98
N ASP A 257 -8.83 19.63 -16.34
CA ASP A 257 -7.50 19.58 -16.96
C ASP A 257 -7.18 18.16 -17.46
N PRO A 258 -7.01 17.95 -18.78
CA PRO A 258 -6.70 16.63 -19.33
C PRO A 258 -5.32 16.12 -18.90
N ALA A 259 -4.40 17.01 -18.49
CA ALA A 259 -3.08 16.67 -17.96
C ALA A 259 -3.06 16.57 -16.42
N GLY A 260 -4.17 16.90 -15.75
CA GLY A 260 -4.24 16.91 -14.29
C GLY A 260 -4.11 15.52 -13.68
N ALA A 261 -3.88 15.49 -12.36
CA ALA A 261 -3.74 14.24 -11.61
C ALA A 261 -4.93 13.27 -11.79
N PRO A 262 -4.77 11.95 -11.64
CA PRO A 262 -5.88 11.02 -11.79
C PRO A 262 -6.95 11.14 -10.70
N ALA A 263 -6.61 11.67 -9.52
CA ALA A 263 -7.52 11.89 -8.39
C ALA A 263 -7.87 13.37 -8.22
N ASP A 264 -8.95 13.66 -7.50
CA ASP A 264 -9.28 15.02 -7.06
C ASP A 264 -8.69 15.31 -5.68
N ILE A 265 -8.65 14.30 -4.82
CA ILE A 265 -8.11 14.39 -3.48
C ILE A 265 -7.15 13.23 -3.25
N LEU A 266 -5.99 13.55 -2.66
CA LEU A 266 -5.02 12.61 -2.16
C LEU A 266 -4.98 12.70 -0.64
N PHE A 267 -5.01 11.56 0.05
CA PHE A 267 -4.82 11.44 1.49
C PHE A 267 -3.53 10.67 1.80
N ARG A 268 -2.68 11.25 2.66
CA ARG A 268 -1.56 10.55 3.29
C ARG A 268 -1.99 10.08 4.67
N TRP A 269 -1.68 8.83 4.99
CA TRP A 269 -2.10 8.20 6.24
C TRP A 269 -1.11 8.47 7.38
N SER A 270 -1.62 8.60 8.60
CA SER A 270 -0.82 8.91 9.79
C SER A 270 -0.16 7.69 10.41
N ASP A 271 -0.96 6.67 10.72
CA ASP A 271 -0.54 5.55 11.56
C ASP A 271 -0.96 4.19 10.96
N THR A 272 -0.21 3.15 11.32
CA THR A 272 -0.52 1.75 11.03
C THR A 272 -1.75 1.31 11.82
N THR A 273 -2.81 0.85 11.14
CA THR A 273 -4.04 0.43 11.81
C THR A 273 -4.82 -0.64 11.05
N GLN A 274 -5.56 -1.48 11.78
CA GLN A 274 -6.37 -2.58 11.21
C GLN A 274 -7.84 -2.18 11.03
N ALA A 275 -8.25 -1.05 11.60
CA ALA A 275 -9.63 -0.59 11.63
C ALA A 275 -9.67 0.94 11.66
N LEU A 276 -10.80 1.52 11.29
CA LEU A 276 -11.09 2.92 11.57
C LEU A 276 -12.42 3.04 12.31
N ASP A 277 -12.51 4.07 13.13
CA ASP A 277 -13.75 4.56 13.73
C ASP A 277 -14.21 5.81 13.00
N HIS A 278 -15.53 5.93 12.82
CA HIS A 278 -16.13 7.09 12.16
C HIS A 278 -17.45 7.47 12.84
N PRO A 279 -17.71 8.77 13.11
CA PRO A 279 -18.89 9.21 13.86
C PRO A 279 -20.22 8.71 13.32
N THR A 280 -20.37 8.63 11.99
CA THR A 280 -21.62 8.24 11.33
C THR A 280 -21.56 6.85 10.68
N ALA A 281 -20.37 6.35 10.36
CA ALA A 281 -20.20 5.09 9.62
C ALA A 281 -19.86 3.91 10.57
N GLY A 282 -19.62 4.22 11.85
CA GLY A 282 -19.23 3.28 12.89
C GLY A 282 -17.86 2.67 12.65
N LEU A 283 -17.59 1.57 13.34
CA LEU A 283 -16.37 0.79 13.19
C LEU A 283 -16.32 0.10 11.82
N ILE A 284 -15.19 0.27 11.12
CA ILE A 284 -14.84 -0.45 9.88
C ILE A 284 -13.58 -1.26 10.14
N GLY A 285 -13.63 -2.57 9.89
CA GLY A 285 -12.60 -3.51 10.32
C GLY A 285 -13.01 -4.26 11.61
N PRO A 286 -12.08 -4.95 12.26
CA PRO A 286 -10.65 -5.04 11.94
C PRO A 286 -10.34 -5.92 10.72
N VAL A 287 -9.23 -5.62 10.06
CA VAL A 287 -8.69 -6.35 8.89
C VAL A 287 -7.24 -6.74 9.16
N PRO A 288 -6.82 -7.99 8.89
CA PRO A 288 -5.43 -8.41 9.06
C PRO A 288 -4.48 -7.55 8.22
N TYR A 289 -3.26 -7.30 8.72
CA TYR A 289 -2.19 -6.66 7.94
C TYR A 289 -1.89 -7.48 6.68
N GLN A 290 -1.83 -6.81 5.53
CA GLN A 290 -1.42 -7.44 4.26
C GLN A 290 0.10 -7.52 4.21
N ARG A 291 0.77 -6.37 4.32
CA ARG A 291 2.21 -6.24 4.45
C ARG A 291 2.55 -5.62 5.80
N ALA A 292 3.60 -6.13 6.43
CA ALA A 292 4.09 -5.62 7.72
C ALA A 292 4.95 -4.35 7.58
N GLY A 293 5.35 -4.00 6.37
CA GLY A 293 6.17 -2.83 6.10
C GLY A 293 5.86 -2.25 4.72
N GLU A 294 6.24 -0.99 4.54
CA GLU A 294 6.19 -0.26 3.28
C GLU A 294 7.42 0.64 3.11
N HIS A 295 7.63 1.13 1.89
CA HIS A 295 8.73 2.04 1.61
C HIS A 295 8.61 3.32 2.44
N ASP A 296 9.73 3.72 3.03
CA ASP A 296 9.90 5.08 3.54
C ASP A 296 10.57 5.96 2.48
N GLY A 297 10.30 7.27 2.54
CA GLY A 297 10.90 8.25 1.64
C GLY A 297 12.40 8.44 1.85
N THR A 298 12.97 7.90 2.93
CA THR A 298 14.37 8.08 3.32
C THR A 298 15.20 6.86 2.99
N GLY A 299 16.10 6.98 2.02
CA GLY A 299 17.09 5.96 1.67
C GLY A 299 18.45 6.17 2.36
N PHE A 300 19.48 5.52 1.82
CA PHE A 300 20.87 5.78 2.15
C PHE A 300 21.76 5.65 0.92
N ALA A 301 22.91 6.31 0.93
CA ALA A 301 23.98 6.10 -0.05
C ALA A 301 25.33 6.15 0.64
N LEU A 302 26.20 5.22 0.29
CA LEU A 302 27.58 5.10 0.74
C LEU A 302 28.47 5.19 -0.50
N PHE A 303 29.48 6.04 -0.44
CA PHE A 303 30.44 6.25 -1.52
C PHE A 303 31.85 5.98 -1.01
N ASN A 304 32.65 5.29 -1.80
CA ASN A 304 34.06 5.06 -1.53
C ASN A 304 34.82 5.08 -2.86
N GLY A 305 35.83 5.93 -3.00
CA GLY A 305 36.53 6.09 -4.25
C GLY A 305 37.63 7.13 -4.19
N ASP A 306 38.38 7.25 -5.26
CA ASP A 306 39.48 8.21 -5.35
C ASP A 306 38.97 9.66 -5.22
N GLY A 307 39.61 10.43 -4.34
CA GLY A 307 39.24 11.82 -4.09
C GLY A 307 38.00 12.02 -3.22
N ILE A 308 37.36 10.96 -2.71
CA ILE A 308 36.23 11.06 -1.78
C ILE A 308 36.75 11.09 -0.35
N ALA A 309 36.57 12.22 0.35
CA ALA A 309 36.96 12.33 1.75
C ALA A 309 35.97 11.57 2.66
N PRO A 310 36.45 10.86 3.71
CA PRO A 310 35.57 10.27 4.71
C PRO A 310 34.73 11.34 5.42
N GLY A 311 33.42 11.16 5.47
CA GLY A 311 32.51 12.07 6.17
C GLY A 311 31.04 11.71 5.99
N ASP A 312 30.20 12.30 6.84
CA ASP A 312 28.75 12.28 6.66
C ASP A 312 28.35 13.48 5.77
N LEU A 313 27.78 13.17 4.60
CA LEU A 313 27.36 14.18 3.61
C LEU A 313 25.93 14.69 3.86
N GLY A 314 25.28 14.22 4.94
CA GLY A 314 23.95 14.59 5.39
C GLY A 314 22.83 14.09 4.47
N THR A 315 21.60 14.48 4.79
CA THR A 315 20.43 14.16 3.98
C THR A 315 20.42 14.99 2.69
N ARG A 316 20.29 14.31 1.55
CA ARG A 316 20.23 14.92 0.21
C ARG A 316 19.00 14.44 -0.58
N PRO A 317 18.50 15.24 -1.53
CA PRO A 317 17.53 14.77 -2.52
C PRO A 317 17.99 13.49 -3.22
N GLY A 318 17.11 12.49 -3.36
CA GLY A 318 17.45 11.25 -4.07
C GLY A 318 17.84 11.46 -5.53
N LEU A 319 17.44 12.58 -6.14
CA LEU A 319 17.85 12.96 -7.50
C LEU A 319 19.37 13.20 -7.61
N ASP A 320 20.00 13.70 -6.55
CA ASP A 320 21.43 14.01 -6.52
C ASP A 320 22.32 12.76 -6.66
N LEU A 321 21.78 11.57 -6.38
CA LEU A 321 22.49 10.31 -6.53
C LEU A 321 22.91 10.06 -7.99
N ALA A 322 22.03 10.34 -8.96
CA ALA A 322 22.32 10.11 -10.38
C ALA A 322 23.43 11.05 -10.90
N ALA A 323 23.44 12.31 -10.44
CA ALA A 323 24.52 13.25 -10.73
C ALA A 323 25.84 12.84 -10.08
N THR A 324 25.77 12.33 -8.83
CA THR A 324 26.94 11.83 -8.10
C THR A 324 27.59 10.64 -8.79
N ILE A 325 26.79 9.66 -9.24
CA ILE A 325 27.29 8.49 -9.97
C ILE A 325 27.95 8.91 -11.30
N GLN A 326 27.39 9.89 -12.01
CA GLN A 326 28.03 10.40 -13.24
C GLN A 326 29.38 11.05 -12.95
N THR A 327 29.48 11.81 -11.86
CA THR A 327 30.73 12.44 -11.41
C THR A 327 31.79 11.39 -11.08
N MET A 328 31.42 10.32 -10.34
CA MET A 328 32.32 9.20 -10.06
C MET A 328 32.79 8.47 -11.33
N LEU A 329 31.99 8.47 -12.40
CA LEU A 329 32.37 7.91 -13.69
C LEU A 329 33.21 8.87 -14.57
N GLY A 330 33.58 10.05 -14.05
CA GLY A 330 34.29 11.09 -14.77
C GLY A 330 33.47 11.71 -15.91
N ARG A 331 32.14 11.74 -15.76
CA ARG A 331 31.21 12.27 -16.76
C ARG A 331 30.48 13.50 -16.23
N ASP A 332 30.26 14.46 -17.12
CA ASP A 332 29.38 15.58 -16.82
C ASP A 332 27.91 15.11 -16.72
N PRO A 333 27.10 15.67 -15.80
CA PRO A 333 25.68 15.36 -15.72
C PRO A 333 24.97 15.67 -17.03
N VAL A 334 24.32 14.66 -17.63
CA VAL A 334 23.62 14.79 -18.94
C VAL A 334 22.48 15.82 -18.89
N ASN A 335 21.95 16.13 -17.71
CA ASN A 335 20.95 17.17 -17.52
C ASN A 335 21.12 17.86 -16.14
N PRO A 336 21.41 19.17 -16.07
CA PRO A 336 21.53 19.90 -14.81
C PRO A 336 20.26 19.91 -13.94
N SER A 337 19.09 19.65 -14.54
CA SER A 337 17.82 19.53 -13.80
C SER A 337 17.64 18.16 -13.13
N ALA A 338 18.61 17.23 -13.29
CA ALA A 338 18.55 15.87 -12.75
C ALA A 338 19.20 15.72 -11.37
N GLY A 339 19.56 16.83 -10.71
CA GLY A 339 20.22 16.84 -9.40
C GLY A 339 21.64 17.41 -9.45
N VAL A 340 22.22 17.64 -8.29
CA VAL A 340 23.61 18.12 -8.13
C VAL A 340 24.45 17.01 -7.52
N SER A 341 25.70 16.85 -7.96
CA SER A 341 26.60 15.86 -7.35
C SER A 341 26.84 16.18 -5.88
N ILE A 342 26.67 15.18 -5.02
CA ILE A 342 26.91 15.31 -3.57
C ILE A 342 28.40 15.49 -3.29
N LEU A 343 29.27 14.98 -4.18
CA LEU A 343 30.72 15.04 -4.04
C LEU A 343 31.30 16.43 -4.36
N ASP A 344 30.61 17.24 -5.18
CA ASP A 344 31.04 18.60 -5.49
C ASP A 344 30.85 19.57 -4.31
N MET A 345 30.20 19.10 -3.24
CA MET A 345 29.89 19.87 -2.03
C MET A 345 30.84 19.57 -0.85
N GLN A 346 31.85 18.72 -1.05
CA GLN A 346 32.84 18.33 -0.03
C GLN A 346 33.86 19.43 0.29
#